data_AF-A0A2L0UC23-F1
#
_entry.id   AF-A0A2L0UC23-F1
#
_cell.length_a   1.000
_cell.length_b   1.000
_cell.length_c   1.000
_cell.angle_alpha   90.00
_cell.angle_beta   90.00
_cell.angle_gamma   90.00
#
_symmetry.space_group_name_H-M   'P 1'
#
loop_
_entity.id
_entity.type
_entity.pdbx_description
1 polymer ?
#
loop_
_entity_poly.entity_id
_entity_poly.type
_entity_poly.pdbx_seq_one_letter_code
_entity_poly.pdbx_strand_id
1 'polypeptide(L)'
;MGLETRFAVLAAGVLLLAGCGSEAIDAGTAGDFQAEVRTIASTAAAGDPAGAIVLAQRLKGEVDDARAAGAVTEDRATLIGMRIDALVASLGAGQVPADATPPVPAPSDDASDGEAPEDGATGEDPAEQAPADPAPAEEPADPAPATAPAETTEPPAPVPAPVEEGDGESGDTGSEDTGADPAPGNSGGNAADPAEQQRKAEEKAREAAEKAAERARDKGKGENGGN
;
A
#
# COMPACT_ATOMS: atom_id res chain seq x y z
N MET A 1 -35.62 37.76 -3.77
CA MET A 1 -35.88 36.61 -2.89
C MET A 1 -35.08 35.42 -3.45
N GLY A 2 -33.95 35.05 -2.84
CA GLY A 2 -33.13 33.96 -3.40
C GLY A 2 -31.70 33.83 -2.87
N LEU A 3 -31.23 34.72 -1.99
CA LEU A 3 -29.87 34.63 -1.42
C LEU A 3 -29.81 33.93 -0.04
N GLU A 4 -30.94 33.78 0.66
CA GLU A 4 -30.93 33.34 2.07
C GLU A 4 -30.87 31.81 2.23
N THR A 5 -31.09 31.03 1.16
CA THR A 5 -31.08 29.56 1.23
C THR A 5 -29.68 28.95 1.02
N ARG A 6 -28.67 29.75 0.64
CA ARG A 6 -27.30 29.26 0.39
C ARG A 6 -26.41 29.26 1.62
N PHE A 7 -26.72 30.07 2.64
CA PHE A 7 -25.92 30.13 3.86
C PHE A 7 -26.20 28.99 4.86
N ALA A 8 -27.40 28.42 4.85
CA ALA A 8 -27.77 27.35 5.78
C ALA A 8 -27.09 26.00 5.49
N VAL A 9 -26.55 25.79 4.28
CA VAL A 9 -25.89 24.53 3.90
C VAL A 9 -24.43 24.47 4.36
N LEU A 10 -23.77 25.62 4.56
CA LEU A 10 -22.34 25.66 4.95
C LEU A 10 -22.11 25.28 6.42
N ALA A 11 -23.04 25.62 7.32
CA ALA A 11 -22.88 25.34 8.76
C ALA A 11 -22.97 23.84 9.11
N ALA A 12 -23.66 23.02 8.28
CA ALA A 12 -23.79 21.58 8.51
C ALA A 12 -22.54 20.77 8.08
N GLY A 13 -21.67 21.33 7.23
CA GLY A 13 -20.46 20.65 6.76
C GLY A 13 -19.32 20.65 7.78
N VAL A 14 -19.22 21.69 8.61
CA VAL A 14 -18.09 21.86 9.54
C VAL A 14 -18.15 20.89 10.72
N LEU A 15 -19.34 20.52 11.19
CA LEU A 15 -19.48 19.51 12.26
C LEU A 15 -19.19 18.07 11.80
N LEU A 16 -19.29 17.77 10.50
CA LEU A 16 -18.89 16.47 9.95
C LEU A 16 -17.36 16.34 9.81
N LEU A 17 -16.62 17.45 9.69
CA LEU A 17 -15.15 17.43 9.68
C LEU A 17 -14.55 17.20 11.08
N ALA A 18 -15.19 17.71 12.14
CA ALA A 18 -14.77 17.45 13.51
C ALA A 18 -15.08 16.00 13.98
N GLY A 19 -15.91 15.25 13.24
CA GLY A 19 -16.21 13.85 13.48
C GLY A 19 -15.36 12.86 12.66
N CYS A 20 -14.48 13.34 11.77
CA CYS A 20 -13.51 12.52 11.05
C CYS A 20 -12.18 12.38 11.80
N GLY A 21 -12.16 12.75 13.09
CA GLY A 21 -11.07 12.51 14.03
C GLY A 21 -10.97 11.04 14.44
N SER A 22 -10.89 10.15 13.45
CA SER A 22 -10.35 8.82 13.70
C SER A 22 -8.92 9.01 14.19
N GLU A 23 -8.55 8.27 15.22
CA GLU A 23 -7.29 8.37 15.96
C GLU A 23 -6.12 8.82 15.09
N ALA A 24 -5.37 9.81 15.57
CA ALA A 24 -4.26 10.37 14.80
C ALA A 24 -3.27 9.23 14.48
N ILE A 25 -3.01 8.99 13.19
CA ILE A 25 -1.84 8.20 12.80
C ILE A 25 -0.61 8.99 13.24
N ASP A 26 0.43 8.29 13.69
CA ASP A 26 1.73 8.88 13.91
C ASP A 26 2.18 9.71 12.69
N ALA A 27 2.60 10.96 12.91
CA ALA A 27 2.89 11.88 11.81
C ALA A 27 4.00 11.37 10.87
N GLY A 28 4.98 10.62 11.41
CA GLY A 28 6.03 9.99 10.60
C GLY A 28 5.45 8.94 9.68
N THR A 29 4.70 7.99 10.25
CA THR A 29 4.00 6.92 9.52
C THR A 29 3.08 7.48 8.43
N ALA A 30 2.34 8.55 8.72
CA ALA A 30 1.49 9.21 7.72
C ALA A 30 2.31 9.79 6.56
N GLY A 31 3.47 10.40 6.85
CA GLY A 31 4.38 10.94 5.84
C GLY A 31 4.93 9.85 4.92
N ASP A 32 5.33 8.72 5.49
CA ASP A 32 5.85 7.57 4.76
C ASP A 32 4.79 6.98 3.81
N PHE A 33 3.57 6.76 4.30
CA PHE A 33 2.46 6.29 3.45
C PHE A 33 2.14 7.26 2.31
N GLN A 34 2.21 8.58 2.54
CA GLN A 34 1.99 9.57 1.48
C GLN A 34 3.11 9.53 0.42
N ALA A 35 4.36 9.34 0.83
CA ALA A 35 5.49 9.21 -0.08
C ALA A 35 5.38 7.95 -0.95
N GLU A 36 4.99 6.83 -0.36
CA GLU A 36 4.75 5.56 -1.08
C GLU A 36 3.62 5.68 -2.09
N VAL A 37 2.48 6.28 -1.71
CA VAL A 37 1.36 6.53 -2.63
C VAL A 37 1.78 7.40 -3.82
N ARG A 38 2.60 8.44 -3.59
CA ARG A 38 3.14 9.28 -4.68
C ARG A 38 4.06 8.46 -5.61
N THR A 39 4.86 7.56 -5.05
CA THR A 39 5.76 6.69 -5.81
C THR A 39 4.99 5.69 -6.67
N ILE A 40 3.94 5.07 -6.12
CA ILE A 40 3.03 4.18 -6.86
C ILE A 40 2.38 4.94 -8.03
N ALA A 41 1.86 6.14 -7.77
CA ALA A 41 1.23 6.97 -8.80
C ALA A 41 2.21 7.37 -9.91
N SER A 42 3.43 7.77 -9.57
CA SER A 42 4.47 8.12 -10.55
C SER A 42 4.87 6.91 -11.40
N THR A 43 4.95 5.72 -10.80
CA THR A 43 5.29 4.46 -11.49
C THR A 43 4.18 4.07 -12.47
N ALA A 44 2.92 4.15 -12.04
CA ALA A 44 1.78 3.91 -12.92
C ALA A 44 1.71 4.93 -14.08
N ALA A 45 1.96 6.21 -13.81
CA ALA A 45 1.99 7.28 -14.81
C ALA A 45 3.13 7.12 -15.84
N ALA A 46 4.23 6.48 -15.44
CA ALA A 46 5.33 6.11 -16.34
C ALA A 46 4.98 4.93 -17.27
N GLY A 47 3.75 4.40 -17.20
CA GLY A 47 3.31 3.28 -18.03
C GLY A 47 3.74 1.91 -17.50
N ASP A 48 4.17 1.81 -16.23
CA ASP A 48 4.52 0.56 -15.57
C ASP A 48 3.48 0.16 -14.51
N PRO A 49 2.30 -0.36 -14.91
CA PRO A 49 1.28 -0.82 -13.97
C PRO A 49 1.73 -2.03 -13.17
N ALA A 50 2.63 -2.87 -13.71
CA ALA A 50 3.15 -4.05 -13.00
C ALA A 50 4.04 -3.62 -11.81
N GLY A 51 4.96 -2.68 -12.03
CA GLY A 51 5.75 -2.09 -10.95
C GLY A 51 4.88 -1.39 -9.91
N ALA A 52 3.86 -0.64 -10.34
CA ALA A 52 2.91 0.00 -9.43
C ALA A 52 2.13 -1.01 -8.56
N ILE A 53 1.74 -2.16 -9.10
CA ILE A 53 1.09 -3.24 -8.34
C ILE A 53 2.02 -3.80 -7.26
N VAL A 54 3.29 -4.04 -7.59
CA VAL A 54 4.28 -4.54 -6.60
C VAL A 54 4.46 -3.55 -5.46
N LEU A 55 4.60 -2.25 -5.78
CA LEU A 55 4.70 -1.20 -4.76
C LEU A 55 3.43 -1.10 -3.90
N ALA A 56 2.24 -1.21 -4.50
CA ALA A 56 0.98 -1.21 -3.75
C ALA A 56 0.87 -2.41 -2.79
N GLN A 57 1.30 -3.62 -3.21
CA GLN A 57 1.34 -4.78 -2.32
C GLN A 57 2.34 -4.63 -1.18
N ARG A 58 3.50 -3.99 -1.44
CA ARG A 58 4.46 -3.65 -0.39
C ARG A 58 3.84 -2.70 0.63
N LEU A 59 3.20 -1.62 0.17
CA LEU A 59 2.51 -0.66 1.04
C LEU A 59 1.43 -1.33 1.89
N LYS A 60 0.73 -2.34 1.37
CA LYS A 60 -0.23 -3.13 2.16
C LYS A 60 0.46 -3.84 3.34
N GLY A 61 1.62 -4.46 3.09
CA GLY A 61 2.42 -5.07 4.15
C GLY A 61 2.87 -4.06 5.20
N GLU A 62 3.33 -2.88 4.78
CA GLU A 62 3.74 -1.79 5.69
C GLU A 62 2.57 -1.29 6.57
N VAL A 63 1.35 -1.24 6.02
CA VAL A 63 0.13 -0.89 6.78
C VAL A 63 -0.19 -1.96 7.82
N ASP A 64 -0.06 -3.24 7.47
CA ASP A 64 -0.27 -4.35 8.39
C ASP A 64 0.77 -4.37 9.52
N ASP A 65 2.03 -4.06 9.20
CA ASP A 65 3.13 -3.93 10.17
C ASP A 65 2.90 -2.73 11.10
N ALA A 66 2.51 -1.58 10.56
CA ALA A 66 2.20 -0.38 11.34
C ALA A 66 1.00 -0.61 12.28
N ARG A 67 0.02 -1.41 11.85
CA ARG A 67 -1.08 -1.86 12.72
C ARG A 67 -0.56 -2.76 13.84
N ALA A 68 0.28 -3.75 13.52
CA ALA A 68 0.85 -4.65 14.53
C ALA A 68 1.71 -3.90 15.56
N ALA A 69 2.39 -2.82 15.13
CA ALA A 69 3.14 -1.92 15.99
C ALA A 69 2.27 -0.91 16.78
N GLY A 70 0.97 -0.84 16.50
CA GLY A 70 0.05 0.12 17.12
C GLY A 70 0.17 1.56 16.60
N ALA A 71 0.93 1.80 15.54
CA ALA A 71 1.04 3.11 14.88
C ALA A 71 -0.21 3.47 14.05
N VAL A 72 -1.00 2.46 13.68
CA VAL A 72 -2.28 2.59 12.98
C VAL A 72 -3.32 1.73 13.70
N THR A 73 -4.53 2.26 13.88
CA THR A 73 -5.64 1.47 14.45
C THR A 73 -6.11 0.39 13.49
N GLU A 74 -6.67 -0.70 14.02
CA GLU A 74 -7.13 -1.84 13.21
C GLU A 74 -8.18 -1.46 12.16
N ASP A 75 -9.18 -0.66 12.54
CA ASP A 75 -10.21 -0.18 11.62
C ASP A 75 -9.62 0.63 10.47
N ARG A 76 -8.63 1.49 10.78
CA ARG A 76 -8.00 2.33 9.77
C ARG A 76 -7.09 1.51 8.85
N ALA A 77 -6.31 0.58 9.39
CA ALA A 77 -5.50 -0.33 8.59
C ALA A 77 -6.37 -1.16 7.64
N THR A 78 -7.52 -1.66 8.12
CA THR A 78 -8.50 -2.38 7.29
C THR A 78 -9.03 -1.52 6.16
N LEU A 79 -9.42 -0.27 6.44
CA LEU A 79 -9.90 0.66 5.43
C LEU A 79 -8.82 0.98 4.39
N ILE A 80 -7.59 1.24 4.83
CA ILE A 80 -6.46 1.50 3.94
C ILE A 80 -6.18 0.26 3.07
N GLY A 81 -6.14 -0.94 3.66
CA GLY A 81 -5.93 -2.20 2.96
C GLY A 81 -6.97 -2.45 1.86
N MET A 82 -8.26 -2.23 2.14
CA MET A 82 -9.33 -2.35 1.13
C MET A 82 -9.13 -1.37 -0.04
N ARG A 83 -8.69 -0.14 0.22
CA ARG A 83 -8.42 0.84 -0.83
C ARG A 83 -7.21 0.44 -1.68
N ILE A 84 -6.17 -0.11 -1.06
CA ILE A 84 -5.00 -0.63 -1.77
C ILE A 84 -5.40 -1.82 -2.65
N ASP A 85 -6.23 -2.74 -2.16
CA ASP A 85 -6.73 -3.87 -2.96
C ASP A 85 -7.55 -3.40 -4.17
N ALA A 86 -8.41 -2.38 -3.99
CA ALA A 86 -9.14 -1.77 -5.10
C ALA A 86 -8.20 -1.10 -6.12
N LEU A 87 -7.14 -0.43 -5.66
CA LEU A 87 -6.11 0.14 -6.53
C LEU A 87 -5.38 -0.94 -7.34
N VAL A 88 -4.96 -2.03 -6.70
CA VAL A 88 -4.32 -3.18 -7.37
C VAL A 88 -5.23 -3.78 -8.43
N ALA A 89 -6.52 -3.96 -8.11
CA ALA A 89 -7.50 -4.44 -9.08
C ALA A 89 -7.66 -3.48 -10.28
N SER A 90 -7.72 -2.17 -10.05
CA SER A 90 -7.81 -1.15 -11.10
C SER A 90 -6.57 -1.14 -12.02
N LEU A 91 -5.37 -1.19 -11.43
CA LEU A 91 -4.10 -1.26 -12.16
C LEU A 91 -4.01 -2.55 -13.00
N GLY A 92 -4.42 -3.69 -12.43
CA GLY A 92 -4.44 -4.97 -13.12
C GLY A 92 -5.43 -5.04 -14.28
N ALA A 93 -6.52 -4.29 -14.22
CA ALA A 93 -7.48 -4.15 -15.32
C ALA A 93 -6.98 -3.22 -16.45
N GLY A 94 -5.82 -2.58 -16.30
CA GLY A 94 -5.37 -1.52 -17.21
C GLY A 94 -6.29 -0.29 -17.20
N GLN A 95 -7.20 -0.21 -16.23
CA GLN A 95 -8.02 0.97 -15.99
C GLN A 95 -7.16 1.96 -15.22
N VAL A 96 -6.39 2.75 -15.97
CA VAL A 96 -6.04 4.09 -15.50
C VAL A 96 -7.38 4.84 -15.48
N PRO A 97 -7.83 5.37 -14.32
CA PRO A 97 -9.06 6.13 -14.28
C PRO A 97 -8.94 7.33 -15.22
N ALA A 98 -9.45 7.18 -16.43
CA ALA A 98 -9.40 8.20 -17.49
C ALA A 98 -10.24 9.45 -17.15
N ASP A 99 -10.98 9.38 -16.05
CA ASP A 99 -11.95 10.39 -15.61
C ASP A 99 -11.75 10.77 -14.14
N ALA A 100 -10.50 10.72 -13.65
CA ALA A 100 -10.13 11.59 -12.54
C ALA A 100 -10.11 13.01 -13.09
N THR A 101 -11.30 13.61 -13.23
CA THR A 101 -11.46 15.05 -13.36
C THR A 101 -10.52 15.63 -12.30
N PRO A 102 -9.50 16.42 -12.67
CA PRO A 102 -8.57 16.96 -11.69
C PRO A 102 -9.41 17.58 -10.58
N PRO A 103 -9.09 17.33 -9.29
CA PRO A 103 -9.84 17.95 -8.21
C PRO A 103 -9.89 19.43 -8.53
N VAL A 104 -11.11 19.95 -8.77
CA VAL A 104 -11.30 21.39 -8.91
C VAL A 104 -10.65 21.95 -7.66
N PRO A 105 -9.62 22.82 -7.79
CA PRO A 105 -8.91 23.33 -6.63
C PRO A 105 -9.97 23.78 -5.64
N ALA A 106 -9.99 23.16 -4.46
CA ALA A 106 -10.88 23.60 -3.40
C ALA A 106 -10.67 25.11 -3.29
N PRO A 107 -11.75 25.93 -3.27
CA PRO A 107 -11.60 27.36 -3.12
C PRO A 107 -10.67 27.57 -1.92
N SER A 108 -9.52 28.18 -2.16
CA SER A 108 -8.66 28.62 -1.09
C SER A 108 -9.51 29.59 -0.27
N ASP A 109 -9.98 29.12 0.89
CA ASP A 109 -10.56 29.97 1.92
C ASP A 109 -9.42 30.84 2.48
N ASP A 110 -9.01 31.82 1.66
CA ASP A 110 -8.36 33.05 2.07
C ASP A 110 -9.46 33.90 2.76
N ALA A 111 -9.98 33.38 3.87
CA ALA A 111 -10.88 34.08 4.77
C ALA A 111 -10.10 34.35 6.05
N SER A 112 -9.03 35.13 5.89
CA SER A 112 -8.42 35.87 6.98
C SER A 112 -9.29 37.10 7.29
N ASP A 113 -10.54 36.88 7.71
CA ASP A 113 -11.38 37.93 8.32
C ASP A 113 -10.97 38.07 9.79
N GLY A 114 -9.78 38.62 9.98
CA GLY A 114 -9.43 39.29 11.22
C GLY A 114 -10.18 40.61 11.26
N GLU A 115 -11.16 40.70 12.15
CA GLU A 115 -11.72 41.97 12.61
C GLU A 115 -10.57 42.91 13.04
N ALA A 116 -10.37 43.99 12.29
CA ALA A 116 -9.77 45.21 12.77
C ALA A 116 -10.75 46.35 12.45
N PRO A 117 -11.23 47.11 13.44
CA PRO A 117 -12.23 48.12 13.20
C PRO A 117 -11.58 49.44 12.74
N GLU A 118 -12.34 50.12 11.87
CA GLU A 118 -12.44 51.57 11.66
C GLU A 118 -11.51 52.28 10.64
N ASP A 119 -12.18 52.74 9.58
CA ASP A 119 -12.14 54.07 8.96
C ASP A 119 -10.79 54.71 8.61
N GLY A 120 -10.51 54.74 7.30
CA GLY A 120 -9.43 55.52 6.72
C GLY A 120 -9.52 55.58 5.20
N ALA A 121 -10.33 56.53 4.73
CA ALA A 121 -10.62 56.84 3.34
C ALA A 121 -9.40 57.15 2.45
N THR A 122 -9.70 57.30 1.14
CA THR A 122 -8.89 57.79 0.00
C THR A 122 -8.09 56.67 -0.67
N GLY A 123 -8.48 56.06 -1.80
CA GLY A 123 -9.03 56.64 -3.02
C GLY A 123 -7.88 57.04 -3.94
N GLU A 124 -7.45 56.15 -4.83
CA GLU A 124 -6.72 56.49 -6.08
C GLU A 124 -6.60 55.27 -7.02
N ASP A 125 -7.10 55.49 -8.24
CA ASP A 125 -6.73 54.97 -9.56
C ASP A 125 -6.29 53.49 -9.79
N PRO A 126 -6.96 52.75 -10.72
CA PRO A 126 -6.44 51.49 -11.26
C PRO A 126 -5.28 51.76 -12.23
N ALA A 127 -4.05 51.68 -11.72
CA ALA A 127 -2.86 51.61 -12.56
C ALA A 127 -2.83 50.27 -13.32
N GLU A 128 -3.01 50.38 -14.63
CA GLU A 128 -2.76 49.38 -15.67
C GLU A 128 -1.33 48.82 -15.52
N GLN A 129 -1.18 47.70 -14.80
CA GLN A 129 0.08 46.98 -14.73
C GLN A 129 0.30 46.23 -16.05
N ALA A 130 1.23 46.77 -16.85
CA ALA A 130 1.85 46.04 -17.94
C ALA A 130 2.46 44.72 -17.42
N PRO A 131 2.37 43.62 -18.19
CA PRO A 131 2.97 42.35 -17.81
C PRO A 131 4.47 42.52 -17.60
N ALA A 132 4.92 42.21 -16.39
CA ALA A 132 6.34 42.16 -16.07
C ALA A 132 6.99 41.08 -16.94
N ASP A 133 8.02 41.50 -17.66
CA ASP A 133 8.98 40.66 -18.37
C ASP A 133 9.45 39.53 -17.43
N PRO A 134 9.38 38.25 -17.82
CA PRO A 134 9.80 37.15 -16.96
C PRO A 134 11.28 37.33 -16.62
N ALA A 135 11.56 37.45 -15.33
CA ALA A 135 12.93 37.48 -14.83
C ALA A 135 13.73 36.29 -15.39
N PRO A 136 14.99 36.49 -15.80
CA PRO A 136 15.87 35.42 -16.27
C PRO A 136 15.88 34.26 -15.27
N ALA A 137 15.59 33.06 -15.76
CA ALA A 137 15.73 31.84 -14.99
C ALA A 137 17.15 31.77 -14.43
N GLU A 138 17.28 31.68 -13.10
CA GLU A 138 18.55 31.42 -12.46
C GLU A 138 19.07 30.06 -12.96
N GLU A 139 20.25 30.10 -13.56
CA GLU A 139 20.99 28.92 -14.00
C GLU A 139 21.26 28.05 -12.77
N PRO A 140 20.95 26.74 -12.81
CA PRO A 140 21.17 25.85 -11.67
C PRO A 140 22.62 25.91 -11.23
N ALA A 141 22.86 26.26 -9.96
CA ALA A 141 24.17 26.21 -9.37
C ALA A 141 24.76 24.79 -9.55
N ASP A 142 25.97 24.75 -10.10
CA ASP A 142 26.79 23.55 -10.31
C ASP A 142 26.81 22.73 -9.00
N PRO A 143 26.37 21.46 -9.00
CA PRO A 143 26.34 20.64 -7.80
C PRO A 143 27.76 20.50 -7.25
N ALA A 144 27.92 20.83 -5.97
CA ALA A 144 29.17 20.64 -5.25
C ALA A 144 29.69 19.20 -5.42
N PRO A 145 31.02 19.01 -5.52
CA PRO A 145 31.62 17.70 -5.74
C PRO A 145 31.20 16.72 -4.64
N ALA A 146 30.65 15.59 -5.07
CA ALA A 146 30.25 14.48 -4.22
C ALA A 146 31.42 14.04 -3.34
N THR A 147 31.22 14.06 -2.02
CA THR A 147 32.11 13.41 -1.06
C THR A 147 32.18 11.92 -1.38
N ALA A 148 33.39 11.40 -1.50
CA ALA A 148 33.66 9.99 -1.76
C ALA A 148 32.95 9.10 -0.72
N PRO A 149 32.37 7.96 -1.13
CA PRO A 149 31.68 7.04 -0.23
C PRO A 149 32.66 6.49 0.82
N ALA A 150 32.27 6.61 2.09
CA ALA A 150 32.93 5.95 3.19
C ALA A 150 32.91 4.43 2.97
N GLU A 151 34.03 3.77 3.20
CA GLU A 151 34.20 2.33 3.07
C GLU A 151 33.21 1.60 3.97
N THR A 152 32.25 0.91 3.34
CA THR A 152 31.37 -0.05 4.01
C THR A 152 32.22 -1.20 4.53
N THR A 153 32.45 -1.23 5.84
CA THR A 153 32.96 -2.42 6.53
C THR A 153 32.01 -3.60 6.29
N GLU A 154 32.56 -4.63 5.65
CA GLU A 154 31.92 -5.92 5.40
C GLU A 154 31.44 -6.54 6.72
N PRO A 155 30.15 -6.89 6.86
CA PRO A 155 29.65 -7.57 8.06
C PRO A 155 30.30 -8.95 8.19
N PRO A 156 30.67 -9.39 9.41
CA PRO A 156 31.29 -10.69 9.62
C PRO A 156 30.37 -11.82 9.14
N ALA A 157 30.94 -12.79 8.44
CA ALA A 157 30.23 -13.94 7.92
C ALA A 157 29.46 -14.69 9.04
N PRO A 158 28.22 -15.14 8.77
CA PRO A 158 27.45 -15.90 9.75
C PRO A 158 28.17 -17.22 10.07
N VAL A 159 28.35 -17.46 11.37
CA VAL A 159 28.82 -18.74 11.92
C VAL A 159 27.78 -19.82 11.56
N PRO A 160 28.20 -20.99 11.04
CA PRO A 160 27.28 -22.06 10.70
C PRO A 160 26.54 -22.57 11.94
N ALA A 161 25.22 -22.74 11.82
CA ALA A 161 24.38 -23.32 12.86
C ALA A 161 24.78 -24.80 13.13
N PRO A 162 24.67 -25.27 14.39
CA PRO A 162 24.90 -26.67 14.72
C PRO A 162 23.89 -27.57 14.00
N VAL A 163 24.41 -28.62 13.37
CA VAL A 163 23.63 -29.70 12.77
C VAL A 163 23.00 -30.53 13.89
N GLU A 164 21.68 -30.50 14.01
CA GLU A 164 20.92 -31.43 14.85
C GLU A 164 20.72 -32.73 14.05
N GLU A 165 21.45 -33.77 14.46
CA GLU A 165 21.22 -35.15 14.03
C GLU A 165 19.97 -35.68 14.76
N GLY A 166 18.81 -35.53 14.12
CA GLY A 166 17.54 -36.08 14.58
C GLY A 166 17.22 -37.40 13.89
N ASP A 167 17.70 -38.49 14.49
CA ASP A 167 17.29 -39.87 14.24
C ASP A 167 15.87 -40.10 14.83
N GLY A 168 14.98 -40.74 14.07
CA GLY A 168 13.60 -41.06 14.51
C GLY A 168 12.75 -41.48 13.32
N GLU A 169 12.84 -42.73 12.88
CA GLU A 169 12.10 -43.90 13.39
C GLU A 169 10.68 -44.02 12.80
N SER A 170 10.50 -45.17 12.14
CA SER A 170 9.35 -45.66 11.41
C SER A 170 8.02 -45.69 12.18
N GLY A 171 6.93 -45.54 11.44
CA GLY A 171 5.57 -45.78 11.91
C GLY A 171 4.59 -45.98 10.76
N ASP A 172 4.77 -47.08 10.03
CA ASP A 172 3.73 -47.69 9.20
C ASP A 172 2.62 -48.24 10.12
N THR A 173 1.39 -47.75 9.98
CA THR A 173 0.18 -48.55 10.21
C THR A 173 -0.95 -47.98 9.38
N GLY A 174 -1.35 -48.72 8.36
CA GLY A 174 -2.59 -48.48 7.62
C GLY A 174 -3.83 -48.49 8.52
N SER A 175 -4.86 -47.79 8.06
CA SER A 175 -6.23 -47.99 8.51
C SER A 175 -7.17 -47.82 7.33
N GLU A 176 -8.08 -48.77 7.26
CA GLU A 176 -8.88 -49.15 6.13
C GLU A 176 -10.09 -48.23 5.94
N ASP A 177 -10.54 -48.23 4.69
CA ASP A 177 -11.85 -47.85 4.20
C ASP A 177 -13.01 -48.20 5.15
N THR A 178 -13.75 -47.18 5.57
CA THR A 178 -15.20 -47.31 5.81
C THR A 178 -15.89 -46.04 5.36
N GLY A 179 -16.62 -46.15 4.24
CA GLY A 179 -17.55 -45.13 3.78
C GLY A 179 -18.58 -44.78 4.85
N ALA A 180 -18.63 -43.51 5.20
CA ALA A 180 -19.77 -42.89 5.84
C ALA A 180 -19.83 -41.42 5.42
N ASP A 181 -20.89 -41.11 4.68
CA ASP A 181 -21.37 -39.77 4.31
C ASP A 181 -21.26 -38.78 5.51
N PRO A 182 -20.52 -37.68 5.39
CA PRO A 182 -20.67 -36.56 6.32
C PRO A 182 -21.45 -35.43 5.64
N ALA A 183 -22.62 -35.16 6.21
CA ALA A 183 -23.33 -33.90 6.09
C ALA A 183 -22.39 -32.70 6.33
N PRO A 184 -22.64 -31.52 5.71
CA PRO A 184 -21.81 -30.34 5.90
C PRO A 184 -22.00 -29.75 7.31
N GLY A 185 -21.22 -30.27 8.26
CA GLY A 185 -21.12 -29.77 9.63
C GLY A 185 -20.12 -28.62 9.72
N ASN A 186 -20.64 -27.40 9.65
CA ASN A 186 -19.96 -26.16 10.02
C ASN A 186 -19.51 -26.22 11.50
N SER A 187 -18.27 -26.66 11.75
CA SER A 187 -17.70 -26.76 13.09
C SER A 187 -16.51 -25.82 13.24
N GLY A 188 -16.73 -24.77 14.04
CA GLY A 188 -15.77 -24.09 14.90
C GLY A 188 -14.35 -23.91 14.35
N GLY A 189 -14.09 -22.77 13.74
CA GLY A 189 -12.73 -22.28 13.51
C GLY A 189 -12.04 -22.05 14.85
N ASN A 190 -11.27 -23.04 15.29
CA ASN A 190 -10.12 -22.78 16.14
C ASN A 190 -9.26 -21.77 15.40
N ALA A 191 -8.98 -20.63 16.04
CA ALA A 191 -7.91 -19.73 15.63
C ALA A 191 -6.59 -20.51 15.75
N ALA A 192 -6.29 -21.33 14.75
CA ALA A 192 -4.99 -21.91 14.58
C ALA A 192 -4.01 -20.75 14.40
N ASP A 193 -2.91 -20.81 15.14
CA ASP A 193 -1.84 -19.83 15.11
C ASP A 193 -1.46 -19.56 13.64
N PRO A 194 -1.45 -18.29 13.17
CA PRO A 194 -1.16 -17.98 11.78
C PRO A 194 0.19 -18.55 11.32
N ALA A 195 1.15 -18.75 12.24
CA ALA A 195 2.42 -19.40 11.93
C ALA A 195 2.26 -20.89 11.57
N GLU A 196 1.31 -21.59 12.19
CA GLU A 196 1.04 -23.00 11.91
C GLU A 196 0.32 -23.16 10.55
N GLN A 197 -0.56 -22.22 10.22
CA GLN A 197 -1.24 -22.20 8.94
C GLN A 197 -0.27 -21.92 7.78
N GLN A 198 0.71 -21.03 7.99
CA GLN A 198 1.75 -20.76 7.01
C GLN A 198 2.65 -21.98 6.76
N ARG A 199 3.09 -22.67 7.83
CA ARG A 199 3.91 -23.90 7.69
C ARG A 199 3.16 -24.99 6.91
N LYS A 200 1.87 -25.15 7.18
CA LYS A 200 1.03 -26.13 6.47
C LYS A 200 0.84 -25.77 5.00
N ALA A 201 0.74 -24.48 4.67
CA ALA A 201 0.66 -24.03 3.29
C ALA A 201 1.97 -24.26 2.53
N GLU A 202 3.10 -24.00 3.17
CA GLU A 202 4.43 -24.19 2.59
C GLU A 202 4.77 -25.68 2.37
N GLU A 203 4.44 -26.53 3.35
CA GLU A 203 4.60 -27.98 3.23
C GLU A 203 3.79 -28.55 2.06
N LYS A 204 2.53 -28.12 1.92
CA LYS A 204 1.67 -28.53 0.81
C LYS A 204 2.19 -28.05 -0.55
N ALA A 205 2.78 -26.85 -0.61
CA ALA A 205 3.39 -26.35 -1.83
C ALA A 205 4.62 -27.18 -2.23
N ARG A 206 5.41 -27.62 -1.24
CA ARG A 206 6.59 -28.46 -1.47
C ARG A 206 6.20 -29.86 -1.97
N GLU A 207 5.18 -30.49 -1.37
CA GLU A 207 4.66 -31.79 -1.80
C GLU A 207 4.11 -31.72 -3.24
N ALA A 208 3.39 -30.66 -3.58
CA ALA A 208 2.86 -30.46 -4.93
C ALA A 208 3.97 -30.28 -5.97
N ALA A 209 5.04 -29.55 -5.63
CA ALA A 209 6.19 -29.35 -6.50
C ALA A 209 6.95 -30.67 -6.74
N GLU A 210 7.15 -31.48 -5.69
CA GLU A 210 7.79 -32.79 -5.80
C GLU A 210 6.99 -33.74 -6.70
N LYS A 211 5.68 -33.82 -6.49
CA LYS A 211 4.77 -34.63 -7.31
C LYS A 211 4.74 -34.18 -8.78
N ALA A 212 4.85 -32.87 -9.04
CA ALA A 212 4.95 -32.36 -10.40
C ALA A 212 6.28 -32.74 -11.05
N ALA A 213 7.38 -32.67 -10.31
CA ALA A 213 8.70 -33.08 -10.79
C ALA A 213 8.78 -34.59 -11.07
N GLU A 214 8.15 -35.42 -10.24
CA GLU A 214 8.06 -36.88 -10.46
C GLU A 214 7.29 -37.21 -11.75
N ARG A 215 6.13 -36.59 -11.95
CA ARG A 215 5.34 -36.77 -13.19
C ARG A 215 6.09 -36.32 -14.44
N ALA A 216 6.91 -35.27 -14.34
CA ALA A 216 7.74 -34.83 -15.45
C ALA A 216 8.85 -35.84 -15.80
N ARG A 217 9.42 -36.50 -14.79
CA ARG A 217 10.44 -37.56 -14.99
C ARG A 217 9.83 -38.82 -15.61
N ASP A 218 8.64 -39.22 -15.18
CA ASP A 218 7.97 -40.42 -15.68
C ASP A 218 7.57 -40.26 -17.16
N LYS A 219 7.04 -39.10 -17.53
CA LYS A 219 6.62 -38.79 -18.90
C LYS A 219 7.80 -38.77 -19.91
N GLY A 220 9.02 -38.48 -19.45
CA GLY A 220 10.21 -38.48 -20.31
C GLY A 220 10.77 -39.87 -20.64
N LYS A 221 10.41 -40.92 -19.90
CA LYS A 221 10.94 -42.28 -20.12
C LYS A 221 10.12 -43.12 -21.12
N GLY A 222 8.90 -42.71 -21.46
CA GLY A 222 7.97 -43.50 -22.27
C GLY A 222 8.12 -43.37 -23.80
N GLU A 223 8.85 -42.39 -24.31
CA GLU A 223 8.74 -41.99 -25.73
C GLU A 223 9.91 -42.43 -26.64
N ASN A 224 10.85 -43.24 -26.14
CA ASN A 224 12.08 -43.59 -26.90
C ASN A 224 12.26 -45.09 -27.16
N GLY A 225 11.17 -45.84 -27.33
CA GLY A 225 11.18 -47.30 -27.52
C GLY A 225 10.24 -47.78 -28.63
N GLY A 226 10.43 -47.30 -29.86
CA GLY A 226 9.70 -47.81 -31.04
C GLY A 226 10.54 -47.70 -32.29
N ASN A 227 11.28 -48.78 -32.60
CA ASN A 227 11.97 -48.99 -33.88
C ASN A 227 11.71 -50.42 -34.34
#